data_AF-A0AAU3UZF4-F1
#
_entry.id   AF-A0AAU3UZF4-F1
#
_cell.length_a   1.000
_cell.length_b   1.000
_cell.length_c   1.000
_cell.angle_alpha   90.00
_cell.angle_beta   90.00
_cell.angle_gamma   90.00
#
_symmetry.space_group_name_H-M   'P 1'
#
loop_
_entity.id
_entity.type
_entity.pdbx_description
1 polymer ?
#
loop_
_entity_poly.entity_id
_entity_poly.type
_entity_poly.pdbx_seq_one_letter_code
_entity_poly.pdbx_strand_id
1 'polypeptide(L)'
;MTSSLPTQEQIFLNAADAAHAAAGSLSDVRDWLQSDWSDTKSLTNEAADARTAVRAKLVSLKEECYQLEQQLREGATSLRNRR
;
A
#
# COMPACT_ATOMS: atom_id res chain seq x y z
N MET A 1 -6.85 -5.73 34.58
CA MET A 1 -5.91 -5.89 33.45
C MET A 1 -5.27 -4.54 33.18
N THR A 2 -4.00 -4.38 33.51
CA THR A 2 -3.24 -3.17 33.16
C THR A 2 -2.85 -3.26 31.68
N SER A 3 -3.59 -2.58 30.81
CA SER A 3 -3.17 -2.38 29.42
C SER A 3 -2.00 -1.40 29.43
N SER A 4 -0.77 -1.90 29.37
CA SER A 4 0.39 -1.03 29.15
C SER A 4 0.25 -0.35 27.78
N LEU A 5 0.46 0.96 27.74
CA LEU A 5 0.49 1.69 26.47
C LEU A 5 1.59 1.12 25.56
N PRO A 6 1.37 1.06 24.22
CA PRO A 6 2.36 0.55 23.30
C PRO A 6 3.64 1.41 23.34
N THR A 7 4.79 0.76 23.20
CA THR A 7 6.06 1.48 23.12
C THR A 7 6.18 2.22 21.79
N GLN A 8 7.07 3.22 21.69
CA GLN A 8 7.31 3.94 20.43
C GLN A 8 7.73 3.01 19.28
N GLU A 9 8.58 2.02 19.56
CA GLU A 9 8.94 0.96 18.60
C GLU A 9 7.70 0.21 18.10
N GLN A 10 6.80 -0.14 19.01
CA GLN A 10 5.57 -0.86 18.68
C GLN A 10 4.61 -0.01 17.84
N ILE A 11 4.55 1.31 18.09
CA ILE A 11 3.76 2.24 17.29
C ILE A 11 4.28 2.28 15.84
N PHE A 12 5.60 2.35 15.65
CA PHE A 12 6.21 2.32 14.31
C PHE A 12 5.95 0.99 13.58
N LEU A 13 6.07 -0.14 14.27
CA LEU A 13 5.78 -1.46 13.69
C LEU A 13 4.31 -1.58 13.29
N ASN A 14 3.38 -1.17 14.16
CA ASN A 14 1.95 -1.18 13.84
C ASN A 14 1.63 -0.30 12.63
N ALA A 15 2.27 0.87 12.52
CA ALA A 15 2.11 1.74 11.36
C ALA A 15 2.70 1.11 10.08
N ALA A 16 3.84 0.42 10.17
CA ALA A 16 4.43 -0.27 9.04
C ALA A 16 3.51 -1.38 8.51
N ASP A 17 2.91 -2.16 9.42
CA ASP A 17 1.97 -3.22 9.04
C ASP A 17 0.68 -2.64 8.42
N ALA A 18 0.23 -1.47 8.89
CA ALA A 18 -0.88 -0.75 8.24
C ALA A 18 -0.53 -0.26 6.83
N ALA A 19 0.69 0.27 6.62
CA ALA A 19 1.16 0.68 5.29
C ALA A 19 1.27 -0.54 4.34
N HIS A 20 1.73 -1.69 4.84
CA HIS A 20 1.75 -2.93 4.09
C HIS A 20 0.34 -3.39 3.67
N ALA A 21 -0.61 -3.36 4.59
CA ALA A 21 -2.01 -3.70 4.31
C ALA A 21 -2.65 -2.77 3.27
N ALA A 22 -2.32 -1.48 3.30
CA ALA A 22 -2.75 -0.51 2.29
C ALA A 22 -2.19 -0.86 0.89
N ALA A 23 -0.90 -1.22 0.79
CA ALA A 23 -0.29 -1.69 -0.46
C ALA A 23 -0.94 -2.98 -1.00
N GLY A 24 -1.34 -3.89 -0.10
CA GLY A 24 -2.15 -5.06 -0.41
C GLY A 24 -3.49 -4.68 -1.03
N SER A 25 -4.25 -3.82 -0.35
CA SER A 25 -5.57 -3.34 -0.80
C SER A 25 -5.52 -2.66 -2.17
N LEU A 26 -4.45 -1.89 -2.46
CA LEU A 26 -4.24 -1.28 -3.77
C LEU A 26 -4.00 -2.32 -4.88
N SER A 27 -3.38 -3.45 -4.53
CA SER A 27 -3.22 -4.59 -5.45
C SER A 27 -4.56 -5.26 -5.73
N ASP A 28 -5.39 -5.45 -4.70
CA ASP A 28 -6.73 -6.04 -4.84
C ASP A 28 -7.63 -5.17 -5.74
N VAL A 29 -7.63 -3.85 -5.53
CA VAL A 29 -8.36 -2.90 -6.39
C VAL A 29 -7.89 -3.02 -7.85
N ARG A 30 -6.58 -3.07 -8.07
CA ARG A 30 -6.02 -3.26 -9.42
C ARG A 30 -6.56 -4.56 -10.01
N ASP A 31 -6.50 -5.67 -9.27
CA ASP A 31 -6.85 -7.00 -9.77
C ASP A 31 -8.35 -7.13 -10.07
N TRP A 32 -9.23 -6.53 -9.24
CA TRP A 32 -10.65 -6.40 -9.54
C TRP A 32 -10.91 -5.60 -10.81
N LEU A 33 -10.24 -4.47 -10.99
CA LEU A 33 -10.34 -3.68 -12.24
C LEU A 33 -9.83 -4.47 -13.44
N GLN A 34 -8.73 -5.23 -13.30
CA GLN A 34 -8.23 -6.07 -14.41
C GLN A 34 -9.22 -7.16 -14.79
N SER A 35 -9.86 -7.78 -13.79
CA SER A 35 -10.86 -8.82 -14.00
C SER A 35 -12.03 -8.28 -14.83
N ASP A 36 -12.57 -7.11 -14.47
CA ASP A 36 -13.64 -6.46 -15.24
C ASP A 36 -13.22 -6.13 -16.68
N TRP A 37 -11.99 -5.66 -16.86
CA TRP A 37 -11.49 -5.23 -18.16
C TRP A 37 -11.17 -6.38 -19.13
N SER A 38 -11.03 -7.61 -18.62
CA SER A 38 -10.67 -8.77 -19.43
C SER A 38 -11.77 -9.24 -20.39
N ASP A 39 -13.02 -8.85 -20.16
CA ASP A 39 -14.20 -9.31 -20.92
C ASP A 39 -14.91 -8.18 -21.70
N THR A 40 -14.20 -7.09 -22.01
CA THR A 40 -14.82 -5.93 -22.67
C THR A 40 -14.68 -5.92 -24.19
N LYS A 41 -15.79 -5.57 -24.87
CA LYS A 41 -15.83 -5.13 -26.27
C LYS A 41 -14.77 -4.05 -26.54
N SER A 42 -14.39 -3.89 -27.81
CA SER A 42 -13.41 -2.87 -28.23
C SER A 42 -13.68 -1.51 -27.58
N LEU A 43 -12.68 -1.00 -26.88
CA LEU A 43 -12.73 0.30 -26.20
C LEU A 43 -12.57 1.43 -27.21
N THR A 44 -13.08 2.62 -26.86
CA THR A 44 -12.59 3.86 -27.47
C THR A 44 -11.17 4.15 -26.97
N ASN A 45 -10.43 4.99 -27.70
CA ASN A 45 -9.08 5.37 -27.30
C ASN A 45 -9.08 6.05 -25.93
N GLU A 46 -10.04 6.92 -25.66
CA GLU A 46 -10.16 7.63 -24.37
C GLU A 46 -10.37 6.66 -23.21
N ALA A 47 -11.18 5.61 -23.40
CA ALA A 47 -11.40 4.60 -22.39
C ALA A 47 -10.15 3.74 -22.15
N ALA A 48 -9.38 3.43 -23.20
CA ALA A 48 -8.11 2.71 -23.08
C ALA A 48 -7.05 3.55 -22.34
N ASP A 49 -6.97 4.85 -22.62
CA ASP A 49 -6.06 5.78 -21.96
C ASP A 49 -6.41 5.94 -20.48
N ALA A 50 -7.70 6.09 -20.16
CA ALA A 50 -8.17 6.17 -18.77
C ALA A 50 -7.81 4.91 -17.97
N ARG A 51 -7.99 3.72 -18.56
CA ARG A 51 -7.60 2.44 -17.93
C ARG A 51 -6.11 2.39 -17.64
N THR A 52 -5.29 2.82 -18.59
CA THR A 52 -3.84 2.86 -18.46
C THR A 52 -3.42 3.83 -17.36
N ALA A 53 -4.00 5.03 -17.32
CA ALA A 53 -3.71 6.04 -16.30
C ALA A 53 -4.08 5.57 -14.89
N VAL A 54 -5.25 4.94 -14.72
CA VAL A 54 -5.68 4.38 -13.43
C VAL A 54 -4.72 3.29 -12.96
N ARG A 55 -4.32 2.36 -13.84
CA ARG A 55 -3.34 1.32 -13.49
C ARG A 55 -2.00 1.91 -13.08
N ALA A 56 -1.48 2.86 -13.83
CA ALA A 56 -0.23 3.53 -13.50
C ALA A 56 -0.30 4.21 -12.13
N LYS A 57 -1.42 4.89 -11.83
CA LYS A 57 -1.61 5.55 -10.54
C LYS A 57 -1.69 4.57 -9.37
N LEU A 58 -2.39 3.44 -9.54
CA LEU A 58 -2.46 2.38 -8.52
C LEU A 58 -1.10 1.77 -8.21
N VAL A 59 -0.28 1.53 -9.25
CA VAL A 59 1.09 1.03 -9.07
C VAL A 59 1.95 2.03 -8.31
N SER A 60 1.94 3.31 -8.70
CA SER A 60 2.68 4.37 -8.01
C SER A 60 2.27 4.51 -6.54
N LEU A 61 0.96 4.52 -6.23
CA LEU A 61 0.49 4.59 -4.83
C LEU A 61 0.92 3.38 -4.01
N LYS A 62 0.91 2.18 -4.61
CA LYS A 62 1.35 0.96 -3.96
C LYS A 62 2.85 1.04 -3.61
N GLU A 63 3.67 1.53 -4.53
CA GLU A 63 5.11 1.72 -4.30
C GLU A 63 5.37 2.75 -3.20
N GLU A 64 4.63 3.86 -3.17
CA GLU A 64 4.70 4.85 -2.09
C GLU A 64 4.35 4.23 -0.72
N CYS A 65 3.34 3.36 -0.65
CA CYS A 65 3.00 2.64 0.59
C CYS A 65 4.13 1.71 1.05
N TYR A 66 4.80 0.99 0.13
CA TYR A 66 5.95 0.16 0.49
C TYR A 66 7.17 0.97 0.93
N GLN A 67 7.42 2.12 0.32
CA GLN A 67 8.47 3.03 0.77
C GLN A 67 8.19 3.54 2.19
N LEU A 68 6.93 3.89 2.48
CA LEU A 68 6.52 4.27 3.84
C LEU A 68 6.68 3.12 4.83
N GLU A 69 6.25 1.90 4.47
CA GLU A 69 6.48 0.70 5.28
C GLU A 69 7.96 0.54 5.64
N GLN A 70 8.84 0.63 4.65
CA GLN A 70 10.28 0.48 4.84
C GLN A 70 10.82 1.54 5.82
N GLN A 71 10.48 2.82 5.61
CA GLN A 71 10.92 3.92 6.49
C GLN A 71 10.44 3.72 7.94
N LEU A 72 9.22 3.20 8.14
CA LEU A 72 8.69 2.90 9.46
C LEU A 72 9.43 1.73 10.12
N ARG A 73 9.77 0.66 9.38
CA ARG A 73 10.57 -0.46 9.91
C ARG A 73 11.99 -0.05 10.27
N GLU A 74 12.60 0.82 9.47
CA GLU A 74 13.92 1.42 9.76
C GLU A 74 13.85 2.31 11.01
N GLY A 75 12.80 3.11 11.16
CA GLY A 75 12.53 3.91 12.35
C GLY A 75 12.40 3.05 13.62
N ALA A 76 11.64 1.96 13.56
CA ALA A 76 11.52 1.00 14.66
C ALA A 76 12.89 0.39 15.04
N THR A 77 13.68 0.00 14.03
CA THR A 77 15.03 -0.55 14.24
C THR A 77 15.96 0.46 14.93
N SER A 78 15.92 1.72 14.51
CA SER A 78 16.69 2.81 15.13
C SER A 78 16.30 3.01 16.60
N LEU A 79 15.01 2.97 16.93
CA LEU A 79 14.54 3.08 18.31
C LEU A 79 15.00 1.91 19.18
N ARG A 80 14.97 0.69 18.64
CA ARG A 80 15.45 -0.51 19.34
C ARG A 80 16.94 -0.43 19.66
N ASN A 81 17.76 0.04 18.71
CA ASN A 81 19.21 0.13 18.86
C ASN A 81 19.67 1.25 19.84
N ARG A 82 18.75 2.12 20.28
CA ARG A 82 19.02 3.19 21.27
C ARG A 82 18.75 2.74 22.71
N ARG A 83 18.11 1.58 22.91
CA ARG A 83 17.84 1.00 24.22
C ARG A 83 18.96 0.06 24.63
#